data_AF-A0A7V7WHR7-F1
#
_entry.id   AF-A0A7V7WHR7-F1
#
_cell.length_a   1.000
_cell.length_b   1.000
_cell.length_c   1.000
_cell.angle_alpha   90.00
_cell.angle_beta   90.00
_cell.angle_gamma   90.00
#
_symmetry.space_group_name_H-M   'P 1'
#
loop_
_entity.id
_entity.type
_entity.pdbx_description
1 polymer ?
#
loop_
_entity_poly.entity_id
_entity_poly.type
_entity_poly.pdbx_seq_one_letter_code
_entity_poly.pdbx_strand_id
1 'polypeptide(L)'
;MGEFALGPIKIVDNGDGVYQPPAKGAKGPQDEVQDLQGKAVKPTGAEAQQALKALGASSLTGLKLSPASRYLEMLSQAKSYAAQGDTLQTQDRLLKARLAAAEARLTFKEDRAADILKTSLEKELDLLVARATPLADAGDVLALADVFAAGREILSRLQVPFDQAKAKGYAFHQELIDQLEPKAYANAMPLAWKKAESASRA
;
A
#
# COMPACT_ATOMS: atom_id res chain seq x y z
N MET A 1 -23.76 -2.20 -13.79
CA MET A 1 -22.75 -3.19 -13.36
C MET A 1 -21.65 -3.17 -14.41
N GLY A 2 -20.46 -2.73 -14.04
CA GLY A 2 -19.31 -2.69 -14.97
C GLY A 2 -18.16 -3.43 -14.31
N GLU A 3 -17.82 -4.60 -14.85
CA GLU A 3 -16.64 -5.39 -14.48
C GLU A 3 -15.38 -4.61 -14.86
N PHE A 4 -14.54 -4.29 -13.87
CA PHE A 4 -13.16 -3.88 -14.11
C PHE A 4 -12.29 -5.13 -14.15
N ALA A 5 -12.26 -5.78 -15.31
CA ALA A 5 -11.29 -6.82 -15.59
C ALA A 5 -9.91 -6.18 -15.78
N LEU A 6 -9.06 -6.27 -14.76
CA LEU A 6 -7.63 -5.97 -14.87
C LEU A 6 -6.96 -7.13 -15.61
N GLY A 7 -6.81 -7.00 -16.93
CA GLY A 7 -5.99 -7.91 -17.73
C GLY A 7 -4.49 -7.83 -17.36
N PRO A 8 -3.67 -8.81 -17.78
CA PRO A 8 -2.25 -8.87 -17.43
C PRO A 8 -1.49 -7.68 -18.01
N ILE A 9 -0.78 -6.95 -17.14
CA ILE A 9 0.09 -5.83 -17.52
C ILE A 9 1.28 -6.41 -18.28
N LYS A 10 1.29 -6.25 -19.61
CA LYS A 10 2.50 -6.40 -20.43
C LYS A 10 3.39 -5.19 -20.19
N ILE A 11 4.54 -5.41 -19.57
CA ILE A 11 5.67 -4.47 -19.57
C ILE A 11 6.24 -4.51 -20.99
N VAL A 12 6.06 -3.44 -21.75
CA VAL A 12 6.74 -3.25 -23.03
C VAL A 12 7.91 -2.32 -22.75
N ASP A 13 9.10 -2.91 -22.65
CA ASP A 13 10.37 -2.20 -22.63
C ASP A 13 10.63 -1.68 -24.05
N ASN A 14 10.49 -0.37 -24.25
CA ASN A 14 10.96 0.31 -25.45
C ASN A 14 12.10 1.23 -25.03
N GLY A 15 13.28 0.64 -24.83
CA GLY A 15 14.54 1.36 -24.88
C GLY A 15 14.70 2.05 -26.24
N ASP A 16 15.03 3.34 -26.20
CA ASP A 16 15.89 4.08 -27.16
C ASP A 16 15.75 5.60 -26.99
N GLY A 17 15.79 6.09 -25.76
CA GLY A 17 15.85 7.51 -25.45
C GLY A 17 17.19 7.88 -24.81
N VAL A 18 18.24 8.01 -25.62
CA VAL A 18 19.55 8.52 -25.15
C VAL A 18 19.33 9.88 -24.47
N TYR A 19 19.57 9.93 -23.17
CA TYR A 19 19.55 11.14 -22.37
C TYR A 19 20.57 12.16 -22.92
N GLN A 20 20.08 13.29 -23.44
CA GLN A 20 20.88 14.50 -23.59
C GLN A 20 20.77 15.29 -22.28
N PRO A 21 21.87 15.48 -21.51
CA PRO A 21 21.84 16.34 -20.34
C PRO A 21 21.49 17.77 -20.74
N PRO A 22 20.73 18.51 -19.90
CA PRO A 22 20.53 19.94 -20.11
C PRO A 22 21.89 20.66 -20.13
N ALA A 23 22.05 21.60 -21.06
CA ALA A 23 23.25 22.40 -21.19
C ALA A 23 23.63 23.03 -19.83
N LYS A 24 24.93 23.00 -19.49
CA LYS A 24 25.49 23.63 -18.29
C LYS A 24 24.96 25.07 -18.18
N GLY A 25 24.06 25.29 -17.23
CA GLY A 25 23.46 26.61 -16.95
C GLY A 25 21.93 26.67 -16.98
N ALA A 26 21.23 25.66 -17.51
CA ALA A 26 19.77 25.64 -17.49
C ALA A 26 19.25 25.17 -16.12
N LYS A 27 18.87 26.13 -15.26
CA LYS A 27 18.03 25.84 -14.09
C LYS A 27 16.67 25.40 -14.60
N GLY A 28 16.33 24.12 -14.42
CA GLY A 28 14.93 23.66 -14.51
C GLY A 28 14.07 24.43 -13.51
N PRO A 29 12.72 24.42 -13.65
CA PRO A 29 11.85 25.13 -12.74
C PRO A 29 12.11 24.66 -11.29
N GLN A 30 12.75 25.50 -10.50
CA GLN A 30 13.01 25.29 -9.09
C GLN A 30 11.78 25.81 -8.34
N ASP A 31 10.94 24.90 -7.85
CA ASP A 31 9.82 25.22 -6.95
C ASP A 31 10.40 25.67 -5.60
N GLU A 32 10.56 26.99 -5.44
CA GLU A 32 10.87 27.63 -4.16
C GLU A 32 9.56 27.83 -3.39
N VAL A 33 9.45 27.25 -2.17
CA VAL A 33 8.37 27.59 -1.24
C VAL A 33 8.58 29.05 -0.85
N GLN A 34 7.63 29.96 -1.05
CA GLN A 34 7.81 31.37 -0.70
C GLN A 34 7.09 31.71 0.60
N ASP A 35 7.71 32.53 1.47
CA ASP A 35 7.04 33.10 2.64
C ASP A 35 5.96 34.14 2.23
N LEU A 36 5.22 34.67 3.21
CA LEU A 36 4.19 35.71 2.97
C LEU A 36 4.75 37.01 2.36
N GLN A 37 6.07 37.15 2.24
CA GLN A 37 6.80 38.29 1.69
C GLN A 37 7.50 37.94 0.36
N GLY A 38 7.25 36.74 -0.20
CA GLY A 38 7.77 36.30 -1.49
C GLY A 38 9.21 35.76 -1.46
N LYS A 39 9.80 35.48 -0.28
CA LYS A 39 11.17 34.96 -0.17
C LYS A 39 11.19 33.44 -0.17
N ALA A 40 12.15 32.87 -0.90
CA ALA A 40 12.41 31.44 -0.98
C ALA A 40 12.79 30.81 0.39
N VAL A 41 11.97 29.88 0.85
CA VAL A 41 12.12 29.02 2.02
C VAL A 41 12.59 27.65 1.52
N LYS A 42 13.75 27.20 1.99
CA LYS A 42 14.23 25.84 1.75
C LYS A 42 13.59 24.91 2.77
N PRO A 43 12.75 23.94 2.40
CA PRO A 43 12.06 23.12 3.38
C PRO A 43 12.98 21.97 3.83
N THR A 44 13.86 22.24 4.78
CA THR A 44 14.51 21.20 5.59
C THR A 44 14.21 21.50 7.05
N GLY A 45 13.68 20.52 7.80
CA GLY A 45 13.55 20.46 9.27
C GLY A 45 13.26 21.77 10.04
N ALA A 46 12.20 21.80 10.85
CA ALA A 46 11.74 22.95 11.66
C ALA A 46 11.24 24.18 10.86
N GLU A 47 11.90 24.61 9.78
CA GLU A 47 11.46 25.74 8.95
C GLU A 47 10.15 25.44 8.21
N ALA A 48 9.99 24.23 7.68
CA ALA A 48 8.72 23.79 7.08
C ALA A 48 7.57 23.73 8.08
N GLN A 49 7.84 23.38 9.35
CA GLN A 49 6.83 23.37 10.42
C GLN A 49 6.44 24.78 10.85
N GLN A 50 7.39 25.72 10.86
CA GLN A 50 7.11 27.14 11.10
C GLN A 50 6.32 27.78 9.96
N ALA A 51 6.65 27.46 8.70
CA ALA A 51 5.90 27.92 7.54
C ALA A 51 4.46 27.40 7.54
N LEU A 52 4.26 26.11 7.87
CA LEU A 52 2.93 25.53 8.06
C LEU A 52 2.14 26.24 9.18
N LYS A 53 2.78 26.46 10.34
CA LYS A 53 2.18 27.17 11.47
C LYS A 53 1.81 28.62 11.12
N ALA A 54 2.64 29.31 10.34
CA ALA A 54 2.36 30.66 9.85
C ALA A 54 1.19 30.72 8.86
N LEU A 55 0.96 29.63 8.12
CA LEU A 55 -0.20 29.44 7.24
C LEU A 55 -1.44 28.91 7.98
N GLY A 56 -1.39 28.78 9.32
CA GLY A 56 -2.48 28.25 10.14
C GLY A 56 -2.73 26.74 9.94
N ALA A 57 -1.79 26.03 9.31
CA ALA A 57 -1.92 24.63 8.98
C ALA A 57 -0.99 23.77 9.86
N SER A 58 -1.49 22.65 10.38
CA SER A 58 -0.67 21.65 11.07
C SER A 58 -0.06 20.62 10.11
N SER A 59 -0.52 20.61 8.86
CA SER A 59 -0.06 19.71 7.81
C SER A 59 -0.25 20.36 6.44
N LEU A 60 0.37 19.79 5.40
CA LEU A 60 0.15 20.21 4.01
C LEU A 60 -1.26 19.90 3.50
N THR A 61 -2.02 19.08 4.22
CA THR A 61 -3.37 18.64 3.87
C THR A 61 -4.34 19.82 3.83
N GLY A 62 -5.01 20.03 2.69
CA GLY A 62 -6.02 21.10 2.52
C GLY A 62 -5.46 22.45 2.07
N LEU A 63 -4.14 22.58 1.85
CA LEU A 63 -3.55 23.76 1.22
C LEU A 63 -3.65 23.67 -0.31
N LYS A 64 -3.78 24.81 -1.00
CA LYS A 64 -3.63 24.89 -2.46
C LYS A 64 -2.15 24.75 -2.83
N LEU A 65 -1.71 23.51 -2.96
CA LEU A 65 -0.33 23.17 -3.24
C LEU A 65 0.02 23.31 -4.73
N SER A 66 1.27 23.70 -5.01
CA SER A 66 1.84 23.59 -6.36
C SER A 66 1.76 22.12 -6.83
N PRO A 67 1.71 21.86 -8.14
CA PRO A 67 1.75 20.49 -8.66
C PRO A 67 2.91 19.64 -8.11
N ALA A 68 4.11 20.21 -7.93
CA ALA A 68 5.25 19.50 -7.33
C ALA A 68 5.03 19.19 -5.84
N SER A 69 4.43 20.12 -5.10
CA SER A 69 4.09 19.90 -3.69
C SER A 69 3.01 18.82 -3.52
N ARG A 70 2.01 18.79 -4.43
CA ARG A 70 1.01 17.71 -4.47
C ARG A 70 1.65 16.36 -4.77
N TYR A 71 2.60 16.30 -5.70
CA TYR A 71 3.36 15.08 -5.98
C TYR A 71 4.06 14.54 -4.72
N LEU A 72 4.78 15.40 -3.99
CA LEU A 72 5.47 15.01 -2.76
C LEU A 72 4.50 14.58 -1.65
N GLU A 73 3.37 15.28 -1.49
CA GLU A 73 2.33 14.92 -0.54
C GLU A 73 1.74 13.54 -0.85
N MET A 74 1.33 13.29 -2.10
CA MET A 74 0.76 12.00 -2.51
C MET A 74 1.75 10.86 -2.31
N LEU A 75 3.04 11.07 -2.60
CA LEU A 75 4.08 10.08 -2.30
C LEU A 75 4.25 9.83 -0.79
N SER A 76 4.14 10.87 0.03
CA SER A 76 4.21 10.74 1.49
C SER A 76 3.01 9.95 2.03
N GLN A 77 1.80 10.27 1.55
CA GLN A 77 0.58 9.55 1.90
C GLN A 77 0.64 8.08 1.44
N ALA A 78 1.11 7.80 0.22
CA ALA A 78 1.31 6.44 -0.26
C ALA A 78 2.22 5.62 0.66
N LYS A 79 3.33 6.21 1.13
CA LYS A 79 4.22 5.55 2.11
C LYS A 79 3.53 5.29 3.45
N SER A 80 2.73 6.25 3.91
CA SER A 80 1.98 6.12 5.16
C SER A 80 0.96 4.97 5.09
N TYR A 81 0.20 4.89 4.01
CA TYR A 81 -0.74 3.79 3.78
C TYR A 81 -0.04 2.45 3.59
N ALA A 82 1.11 2.42 2.89
CA ALA A 82 1.90 1.21 2.73
C ALA A 82 2.40 0.67 4.07
N ALA A 83 2.86 1.54 4.97
CA ALA A 83 3.28 1.14 6.31
C ALA A 83 2.11 0.57 7.17
N GLN A 84 0.87 0.90 6.82
CA GLN A 84 -0.34 0.40 7.45
C GLN A 84 -0.89 -0.87 6.76
N GLY A 85 -0.35 -1.27 5.60
CA GLY A 85 -0.87 -2.37 4.80
C GLY A 85 -2.16 -2.03 4.06
N ASP A 86 -2.50 -0.75 3.88
CA ASP A 86 -3.66 -0.33 3.10
C ASP A 86 -3.29 -0.22 1.62
N THR A 87 -3.36 -1.37 0.93
CA THR A 87 -2.94 -1.49 -0.48
C THR A 87 -3.80 -0.67 -1.42
N LEU A 88 -5.12 -0.58 -1.18
CA LEU A 88 -6.02 0.21 -2.03
C LEU A 88 -5.70 1.71 -1.92
N GLN A 89 -5.56 2.23 -0.71
CA GLN A 89 -5.16 3.64 -0.54
C GLN A 89 -3.75 3.89 -1.05
N THR A 90 -2.82 2.95 -0.86
CA THR A 90 -1.46 3.06 -1.43
C THR A 90 -1.49 3.21 -2.94
N GLN A 91 -2.25 2.36 -3.65
CA GLN A 91 -2.39 2.43 -5.11
C GLN A 91 -3.04 3.74 -5.57
N ASP A 92 -4.12 4.16 -4.92
CA ASP A 92 -4.80 5.44 -5.22
C ASP A 92 -3.82 6.63 -5.09
N ARG A 93 -3.02 6.67 -4.01
CA ARG A 93 -2.04 7.74 -3.81
C ARG A 93 -0.88 7.68 -4.78
N LEU A 94 -0.41 6.49 -5.18
CA LEU A 94 0.62 6.36 -6.22
C LEU A 94 0.10 6.84 -7.58
N LEU A 95 -1.15 6.53 -7.93
CA LEU A 95 -1.78 7.04 -9.16
C LEU A 95 -1.89 8.57 -9.13
N LYS A 96 -2.36 9.15 -8.03
CA LYS A 96 -2.43 10.60 -7.86
C LYS A 96 -1.05 11.26 -7.87
N ALA A 97 -0.03 10.62 -7.31
CA ALA A 97 1.34 11.09 -7.39
C ALA A 97 1.83 11.09 -8.85
N ARG A 98 1.53 10.06 -9.63
CA ARG A 98 1.88 10.00 -11.06
C ARG A 98 1.23 11.13 -11.86
N LEU A 99 -0.05 11.39 -11.63
CA LEU A 99 -0.78 12.49 -12.27
C LEU A 99 -0.19 13.86 -11.88
N ALA A 100 0.07 14.08 -10.58
CA ALA A 100 0.68 15.32 -10.09
C ALA A 100 2.11 15.53 -10.63
N ALA A 101 2.89 14.45 -10.79
CA ALA A 101 4.20 14.52 -11.42
C ALA A 101 4.11 14.96 -12.89
N ALA A 102 3.14 14.43 -13.63
CA ALA A 102 2.90 14.84 -15.02
C ALA A 102 2.49 16.32 -15.12
N GLU A 103 1.57 16.78 -14.27
CA GLU A 103 1.17 18.19 -14.18
C GLU A 103 2.37 19.11 -13.87
N ALA A 104 3.25 18.67 -12.98
CA ALA A 104 4.46 19.40 -12.56
C ALA A 104 5.64 19.27 -13.54
N ARG A 105 5.51 18.48 -14.61
CA ARG A 105 6.62 18.10 -15.51
C ARG A 105 7.81 17.47 -14.77
N LEU A 106 7.51 16.68 -13.75
CA LEU A 106 8.48 15.91 -12.97
C LEU A 106 8.53 14.46 -13.44
N THR A 107 9.69 13.82 -13.26
CA THR A 107 9.83 12.38 -13.48
C THR A 107 9.22 11.59 -12.32
N PHE A 108 8.22 10.78 -12.63
CA PHE A 108 7.70 9.77 -11.71
C PHE A 108 8.62 8.53 -11.76
N LYS A 109 9.14 8.11 -10.60
CA LYS A 109 10.03 6.93 -10.49
C LYS A 109 9.19 5.68 -10.25
N GLU A 110 8.93 4.90 -11.30
CA GLU A 110 8.13 3.67 -11.24
C GLU A 110 8.72 2.64 -10.28
N ASP A 111 10.05 2.44 -10.26
CA ASP A 111 10.69 1.50 -9.32
C ASP A 111 10.39 1.83 -7.85
N ARG A 112 10.43 3.12 -7.50
CA ARG A 112 10.10 3.58 -6.16
C ARG A 112 8.62 3.36 -5.84
N ALA A 113 7.74 3.49 -6.81
CA ALA A 113 6.31 3.20 -6.64
C ALA A 113 6.08 1.70 -6.43
N ALA A 114 6.79 0.85 -7.18
CA ALA A 114 6.78 -0.59 -7.02
C ALA A 114 7.27 -1.01 -5.62
N ASP A 115 8.34 -0.42 -5.10
CA ASP A 115 8.84 -0.69 -3.74
C ASP A 115 7.82 -0.30 -2.65
N ILE A 116 7.13 0.82 -2.82
CA ILE A 116 6.08 1.27 -1.90
C ILE A 116 4.90 0.30 -1.92
N LEU A 117 4.46 -0.11 -3.12
CA LEU A 117 3.37 -1.07 -3.27
C LEU A 117 3.73 -2.43 -2.69
N LYS A 118 4.97 -2.89 -2.94
CA LYS A 118 5.52 -4.11 -2.34
C LYS A 118 5.45 -4.02 -0.82
N THR A 119 5.95 -2.94 -0.22
CA THR A 119 5.89 -2.73 1.24
C THR A 119 4.47 -2.86 1.77
N SER A 120 3.49 -2.29 1.06
CA SER A 120 2.07 -2.40 1.44
C SER A 120 1.56 -3.83 1.42
N LEU A 121 1.84 -4.57 0.34
CA LEU A 121 1.41 -5.95 0.16
C LEU A 121 2.05 -6.88 1.20
N GLU A 122 3.33 -6.69 1.49
CA GLU A 122 4.03 -7.46 2.53
C GLU A 122 3.44 -7.18 3.91
N LYS A 123 3.11 -5.91 4.21
CA LYS A 123 2.46 -5.53 5.46
C LYS A 123 1.03 -6.07 5.58
N GLU A 124 0.26 -6.04 4.51
CA GLU A 124 -1.09 -6.61 4.46
C GLU A 124 -1.06 -8.12 4.73
N LEU A 125 -0.06 -8.82 4.19
CA LEU A 125 0.15 -10.25 4.43
C LEU A 125 0.41 -10.54 5.92
N ASP A 126 1.25 -9.74 6.59
CA ASP A 126 1.49 -9.87 8.03
C ASP A 126 0.22 -9.66 8.86
N LEU A 127 -0.62 -8.70 8.47
CA LEU A 127 -1.89 -8.43 9.14
C LEU A 127 -2.89 -9.59 8.98
N LEU A 128 -2.90 -10.24 7.81
CA LEU A 128 -3.70 -11.45 7.60
C LEU A 128 -3.26 -12.59 8.51
N VAL A 129 -1.94 -12.81 8.66
CA VAL A 129 -1.41 -13.81 9.58
C VAL A 129 -1.82 -13.50 11.03
N ALA A 130 -1.71 -12.24 11.45
CA ALA A 130 -2.12 -11.81 12.79
C ALA A 130 -3.62 -12.04 13.04
N ARG A 131 -4.45 -11.96 12.00
CA ARG A 131 -5.90 -12.24 12.06
C ARG A 131 -6.23 -13.73 12.01
N ALA A 132 -5.41 -14.56 11.37
CA ALA A 132 -5.70 -15.98 11.17
C ALA A 132 -5.77 -16.77 12.50
N THR A 133 -4.83 -16.54 13.42
CA THR A 133 -4.78 -17.24 14.72
C THR A 133 -6.05 -17.07 15.56
N PRO A 134 -6.55 -15.86 15.85
CA PRO A 134 -7.77 -15.70 16.65
C PRO A 134 -9.02 -16.28 15.95
N LEU A 135 -9.07 -16.30 14.62
CA LEU A 135 -10.17 -16.96 13.89
C LEU A 135 -10.13 -18.48 14.08
N ALA A 136 -8.94 -19.08 14.03
CA ALA A 136 -8.77 -20.50 14.32
C ALA A 136 -9.13 -20.84 15.78
N ASP A 137 -8.76 -19.99 16.74
CA ASP A 137 -9.13 -20.14 18.16
C ASP A 137 -10.65 -20.06 18.36
N ALA A 138 -11.33 -19.17 17.63
CA ALA A 138 -12.78 -19.04 17.68
C ALA A 138 -13.55 -20.15 16.94
N GLY A 139 -12.86 -20.99 16.15
CA GLY A 139 -13.49 -21.97 15.28
C GLY A 139 -14.25 -21.34 14.10
N ASP A 140 -13.88 -20.14 13.67
CA ASP A 140 -14.49 -19.46 12.52
C ASP A 140 -13.82 -19.92 11.22
N VAL A 141 -14.23 -21.10 10.75
CA VAL A 141 -13.65 -21.76 9.57
C VAL A 141 -13.86 -20.95 8.30
N LEU A 142 -15.01 -20.29 8.15
CA LEU A 142 -15.33 -19.51 6.94
C LEU A 142 -14.45 -18.27 6.85
N ALA A 143 -14.38 -17.47 7.92
CA ALA A 143 -13.53 -16.28 7.92
C ALA A 143 -12.04 -16.64 7.80
N LEU A 144 -11.62 -17.79 8.35
CA LEU A 144 -10.24 -18.27 8.20
C LEU A 144 -9.91 -18.64 6.75
N ALA A 145 -10.85 -19.30 6.04
CA ALA A 145 -10.69 -19.61 4.63
C ALA A 145 -10.58 -18.35 3.76
N ASP A 146 -11.37 -17.32 4.05
CA ASP A 146 -11.27 -16.01 3.38
C ASP A 146 -9.90 -15.37 3.59
N VAL A 147 -9.35 -15.44 4.81
CA VAL A 147 -8.00 -14.95 5.12
C VAL A 147 -6.95 -15.71 4.31
N PHE A 148 -7.09 -17.03 4.15
CA PHE A 148 -6.16 -17.82 3.36
C PHE A 148 -6.24 -17.51 1.86
N ALA A 149 -7.46 -17.34 1.32
CA ALA A 149 -7.66 -16.94 -0.06
C ALA A 149 -7.01 -15.57 -0.33
N ALA A 150 -7.24 -14.58 0.54
CA ALA A 150 -6.64 -13.26 0.45
C ALA A 150 -5.10 -13.32 0.50
N GLY A 151 -4.51 -14.10 1.42
CA GLY A 151 -3.06 -14.23 1.51
C GLY A 151 -2.43 -14.85 0.26
N ARG A 152 -3.09 -15.85 -0.36
CA ARG A 152 -2.64 -16.43 -1.63
C ARG A 152 -2.72 -15.42 -2.77
N GLU A 153 -3.75 -14.60 -2.82
CA GLU A 153 -3.88 -13.53 -3.82
C GLU A 153 -2.76 -12.50 -3.69
N ILE A 154 -2.44 -12.07 -2.47
CA ILE A 154 -1.34 -11.12 -2.21
C ILE A 154 0.00 -11.70 -2.65
N LEU A 155 0.29 -12.97 -2.33
CA LEU A 155 1.52 -13.63 -2.79
C LEU A 155 1.59 -13.72 -4.32
N SER A 156 0.48 -13.97 -4.99
CA SER A 156 0.41 -13.93 -6.46
C SER A 156 0.75 -12.53 -7.00
N ARG A 157 0.25 -11.47 -6.37
CA ARG A 157 0.57 -10.07 -6.75
C ARG A 157 2.04 -9.74 -6.50
N LEU A 158 2.65 -10.32 -5.48
CA LEU A 158 4.09 -10.23 -5.19
C LEU A 158 4.95 -11.14 -6.10
N GLN A 159 4.35 -11.93 -6.98
CA GLN A 159 5.03 -12.92 -7.83
C GLN A 159 5.81 -13.95 -7.00
N VAL A 160 5.22 -14.37 -5.89
CA VAL A 160 5.77 -15.38 -5.00
C VAL A 160 4.92 -16.65 -5.12
N PRO A 161 5.46 -17.74 -5.69
CA PRO A 161 4.81 -19.03 -5.65
C PRO A 161 4.54 -19.46 -4.21
N PHE A 162 3.34 -19.97 -3.94
CA PHE A 162 2.88 -20.22 -2.56
C PHE A 162 3.75 -21.24 -1.82
N ASP A 163 4.21 -22.27 -2.53
CA ASP A 163 5.15 -23.30 -2.08
C ASP A 163 6.53 -22.73 -1.70
N GLN A 164 6.88 -21.57 -2.23
CA GLN A 164 8.16 -20.89 -1.96
C GLN A 164 8.04 -19.78 -0.92
N ALA A 165 6.83 -19.45 -0.44
CA ALA A 165 6.60 -18.31 0.43
C ALA A 165 7.48 -18.35 1.69
N LYS A 166 7.55 -19.52 2.35
CA LYS A 166 8.41 -19.72 3.52
C LYS A 166 9.90 -19.53 3.20
N ALA A 167 10.37 -20.09 2.07
CA ALA A 167 11.76 -19.97 1.65
C ALA A 167 12.14 -18.51 1.32
N LYS A 168 11.17 -17.70 0.88
CA LYS A 168 11.33 -16.26 0.67
C LYS A 168 11.13 -15.41 1.93
N GLY A 169 10.90 -16.04 3.08
CA GLY A 169 10.81 -15.37 4.38
C GLY A 169 9.43 -14.80 4.72
N TYR A 170 8.38 -15.16 3.99
CA TYR A 170 7.02 -14.72 4.30
C TYR A 170 6.41 -15.53 5.44
N ALA A 171 5.76 -14.85 6.39
CA ALA A 171 5.06 -15.49 7.51
C ALA A 171 3.80 -16.27 7.06
N PHE A 172 3.18 -15.85 5.95
CA PHE A 172 2.08 -16.57 5.33
C PHE A 172 2.62 -17.65 4.37
N HIS A 173 2.46 -18.92 4.74
CA HIS A 173 2.95 -20.07 3.98
C HIS A 173 2.11 -21.33 4.25
N GLN A 174 2.33 -22.41 3.48
CA GLN A 174 1.55 -23.66 3.60
C GLN A 174 1.53 -24.23 5.03
N GLU A 175 2.67 -24.31 5.73
CA GLU A 175 2.68 -24.86 7.09
C GLU A 175 1.83 -24.07 8.11
N LEU A 176 1.60 -22.76 7.89
CA LEU A 176 0.71 -21.97 8.74
C LEU A 176 -0.73 -22.44 8.56
N ILE A 177 -1.13 -22.68 7.31
CA ILE A 177 -2.46 -23.21 6.97
C ILE A 177 -2.62 -24.60 7.60
N ASP A 178 -1.63 -25.48 7.42
CA ASP A 178 -1.65 -26.85 7.96
C ASP A 178 -1.78 -26.89 9.49
N GLN A 179 -1.35 -25.85 10.19
CA GLN A 179 -1.49 -25.71 11.65
C GLN A 179 -2.85 -25.13 12.05
N LEU A 180 -3.31 -24.08 11.37
CA LEU A 180 -4.49 -23.32 11.79
C LEU A 180 -5.80 -23.95 11.32
N GLU A 181 -5.82 -24.58 10.14
CA GLU A 181 -7.03 -25.17 9.58
C GLU A 181 -7.57 -26.33 10.44
N PRO A 182 -6.77 -27.35 10.82
CA PRO A 182 -7.28 -28.41 11.69
C PRO A 182 -7.74 -27.90 13.06
N LYS A 183 -7.04 -26.90 13.59
CA LYS A 183 -7.37 -26.24 14.87
C LYS A 183 -8.75 -25.56 14.79
N ALA A 184 -9.02 -24.82 13.72
CA ALA A 184 -10.31 -24.18 13.50
C ALA A 184 -11.45 -25.20 13.44
N TYR A 185 -11.27 -26.30 12.70
CA TYR A 185 -12.27 -27.37 12.62
C TYR A 185 -12.51 -28.06 13.97
N ALA A 186 -11.45 -28.34 14.74
CA ALA A 186 -11.57 -28.92 16.07
C ALA A 186 -12.37 -28.02 17.02
N ASN A 187 -12.19 -26.70 16.93
CA ASN A 187 -12.92 -25.72 17.74
C ASN A 187 -14.36 -25.48 17.25
N ALA A 188 -14.61 -25.59 15.94
CA ALA A 188 -15.93 -25.38 15.35
C ALA A 188 -16.93 -26.50 15.68
N MET A 189 -16.45 -27.76 15.72
CA MET A 189 -17.28 -28.96 15.90
C MET A 189 -18.15 -28.91 17.17
N PRO A 190 -17.63 -28.63 18.38
CA PRO A 190 -18.44 -28.53 19.59
C PRO A 190 -19.49 -27.42 19.53
N LEU A 191 -19.18 -26.30 18.86
CA LEU A 191 -20.10 -25.16 18.73
C LEU A 191 -21.26 -25.49 17.79
N ALA A 192 -20.97 -26.16 16.67
CA ALA A 192 -21.99 -26.63 15.74
C ALA A 192 -22.92 -27.65 16.40
N TRP A 193 -22.36 -28.59 17.16
CA TRP A 193 -23.14 -29.58 17.91
C TRP A 193 -24.11 -28.93 18.90
N LYS A 194 -23.63 -28.00 19.74
CA LYS A 194 -24.48 -27.27 20.69
C LYS A 194 -25.61 -26.50 20.00
N LYS A 195 -25.32 -25.86 18.86
CA LYS A 195 -26.33 -25.14 18.07
C LYS A 195 -27.39 -26.12 17.53
N ALA A 196 -26.97 -27.25 16.97
CA ALA A 196 -27.89 -28.27 16.46
C ALA A 196 -28.80 -28.83 17.56
N GLU A 197 -28.24 -29.15 18.75
CA GLU A 197 -29.04 -29.59 19.90
C GLU A 197 -30.08 -28.54 20.32
N SER A 198 -29.68 -27.27 20.39
CA SER A 198 -30.61 -26.19 20.75
C SER A 198 -31.73 -26.00 19.73
N ALA A 199 -31.42 -26.16 18.43
CA ALA A 199 -32.40 -26.06 17.36
C ALA A 199 -33.38 -27.24 17.32
N SER A 200 -32.94 -28.44 17.71
CA SER A 200 -33.83 -29.62 17.81
C SER A 200 -34.81 -29.58 18.98
N ARG A 201 -34.59 -28.68 19.95
CA ARG A 201 -35.42 -28.53 21.17
C ARG A 201 -36.38 -27.33 21.10
N ALA A 202 -36.28 -26.49 20.07
CA ALA A 202 -37.14 -25.34 19.81
C ALA A 202 -38.27 -25.71 18.85
#